data_AF-A0A1F2U582-F1
#
_entry.id   AF-A0A1F2U582-F1
#
_cell.length_a   1.000
_cell.length_b   1.000
_cell.length_c   1.000
_cell.angle_alpha   90.00
_cell.angle_beta   90.00
_cell.angle_gamma   90.00
#
_symmetry.space_group_name_H-M   'P 1'
#
loop_
_entity.id
_entity.type
_entity.pdbx_description
1 polymer ?
#
loop_
_entity_poly.entity_id
_entity_poly.type
_entity_poly.pdbx_seq_one_letter_code
_entity_poly.pdbx_strand_id
1 'polypeptide(L)'
;MGKWTISTAGGDKPRWSRDGKDLFYIAPDGTMMAVALKTTETTFDPGVAVPLFETNVPDFSFSPYAVIPDGRFLINTVTEAATPNASPITVVLNWMAGLKN
;
A
#
# COMPACT_ATOMS: atom_id res chain seq x y z
N MET A 1 20.32 -14.99 -15.94
CA MET A 1 19.45 -13.91 -15.41
C MET A 1 19.98 -13.51 -14.04
N GLY A 2 20.12 -12.21 -13.77
CA GLY A 2 20.56 -11.72 -12.46
C GLY A 2 19.40 -11.74 -11.45
N LYS A 3 19.71 -11.95 -10.17
CA LYS A 3 18.78 -11.80 -9.05
C LYS A 3 19.42 -10.85 -8.05
N TRP A 4 18.67 -9.85 -7.62
CA TRP A 4 19.11 -8.87 -6.64
C TRP A 4 18.25 -8.94 -5.39
N THR A 5 18.88 -8.86 -4.23
CA THR A 5 18.19 -8.77 -2.95
C THR A 5 17.80 -7.31 -2.72
N ILE A 6 16.50 -7.05 -2.58
CA ILE A 6 15.95 -5.71 -2.31
C ILE A 6 15.81 -5.46 -0.80
N SER A 7 15.33 -6.47 -0.07
CA SER A 7 15.17 -6.41 1.39
C SER A 7 15.72 -7.68 2.02
N THR A 8 16.55 -7.52 3.05
CA THR A 8 17.08 -8.63 3.87
C THR A 8 16.16 -9.00 5.02
N ALA A 9 15.30 -8.08 5.46
CA ALA A 9 14.33 -8.28 6.54
C ALA A 9 12.94 -8.71 6.03
N GLY A 10 12.79 -8.88 4.71
CA GLY A 10 11.51 -9.19 4.07
C GLY A 10 10.70 -7.94 3.72
N GLY A 11 9.53 -8.17 3.14
CA GLY A 11 8.62 -7.12 2.70
C GLY A 11 7.69 -7.61 1.59
N ASP A 12 6.57 -6.93 1.44
CA ASP A 12 5.52 -7.30 0.50
C ASP A 12 4.93 -6.10 -0.25
N LYS A 13 3.97 -6.40 -1.13
CA LYS A 13 3.24 -5.42 -1.96
C LYS A 13 4.17 -4.44 -2.70
N PRO A 14 5.18 -4.90 -3.46
CA PRO A 14 6.13 -4.00 -4.09
C PRO A 14 5.47 -3.14 -5.18
N ARG A 15 5.83 -1.85 -5.25
CA ARG A 15 5.41 -0.91 -6.28
C ARG A 15 6.58 -0.07 -6.77
N TRP A 16 6.78 -0.04 -8.08
CA TRP A 16 7.76 0.85 -8.70
C TRP A 16 7.22 2.28 -8.74
N SER A 17 8.11 3.26 -8.55
CA SER A 17 7.82 4.63 -8.94
C SER A 17 7.54 4.69 -10.45
N ARG A 18 6.77 5.69 -10.88
CA ARG A 18 6.43 5.84 -12.31
C ARG A 18 7.66 6.04 -13.19
N ASP A 19 8.70 6.69 -12.66
CA ASP A 19 9.97 6.92 -13.36
C ASP A 19 10.99 5.78 -13.21
N GLY A 20 10.64 4.74 -12.45
CA GLY A 20 11.46 3.54 -12.26
C GLY A 20 12.69 3.74 -11.37
N LYS A 21 12.83 4.90 -10.71
CA LYS A 21 13.98 5.23 -9.86
C LYS A 21 13.83 4.78 -8.41
N ASP A 22 12.63 4.43 -7.97
CA ASP A 22 12.39 3.94 -6.63
C ASP A 22 11.52 2.68 -6.66
N LEU A 23 11.76 1.79 -5.70
CA LEU A 23 10.88 0.69 -5.37
C LEU A 23 10.37 0.87 -3.95
N PHE A 24 9.05 0.86 -3.80
CA PHE A 24 8.37 0.91 -2.53
C PHE A 24 7.84 -0.46 -2.14
N TYR A 25 7.83 -0.78 -0.85
CA TYR A 25 7.25 -2.01 -0.31
C TYR A 25 6.85 -1.80 1.15
N ILE A 26 6.02 -2.69 1.70
CA ILE A 26 5.65 -2.67 3.12
C ILE A 26 6.50 -3.73 3.86
N ALA A 27 7.17 -3.33 4.93
CA ALA A 27 7.94 -4.23 5.78
C ALA A 27 7.02 -5.06 6.70
N PRO A 28 7.49 -6.17 7.30
CA PRO A 28 6.66 -7.01 8.17
C PRO A 28 6.07 -6.30 9.40
N ASP A 29 6.65 -5.18 9.82
CA ASP A 29 6.14 -4.33 10.90
C ASP A 29 5.11 -3.28 10.44
N GLY A 30 4.72 -3.30 9.16
CA GLY A 30 3.79 -2.36 8.56
C GLY A 30 4.44 -1.06 8.08
N THR A 31 5.75 -0.90 8.16
CA THR A 31 6.44 0.31 7.72
C THR A 31 6.51 0.39 6.19
N MET A 32 6.17 1.55 5.61
CA MET A 32 6.45 1.84 4.21
C MET A 32 7.95 2.06 4.02
N MET A 33 8.55 1.27 3.15
CA MET A 33 9.97 1.31 2.82
C MET A 33 10.18 1.81 1.39
N ALA A 34 11.29 2.51 1.15
CA ALA A 34 11.74 2.92 -0.18
C ALA A 34 13.15 2.41 -0.47
N VAL A 35 13.40 2.02 -1.72
CA VAL A 35 14.70 1.62 -2.22
C VAL A 35 14.99 2.44 -3.47
N ALA A 36 15.97 3.34 -3.39
CA ALA A 36 16.46 4.06 -4.56
C ALA A 36 17.19 3.10 -5.49
N LEU A 37 16.92 3.19 -6.78
CA LEU A 37 17.45 2.31 -7.81
C LEU A 37 18.34 3.09 -8.77
N LYS A 38 19.58 2.65 -8.89
CA LYS A 38 20.51 3.14 -9.91
C LYS A 38 20.53 2.13 -11.04
N THR A 39 19.94 2.52 -12.17
CA THR A 39 19.83 1.66 -13.35
C THR A 39 20.53 2.28 -14.54
N THR A 40 21.23 1.43 -15.30
CA THR A 40 21.75 1.75 -16.64
C THR A 40 21.29 0.65 -17.61
N GLU A 41 21.68 0.73 -18.88
CA GLU A 41 21.34 -0.32 -19.86
C GLU A 41 21.86 -1.71 -19.46
N THR A 42 22.92 -1.79 -18.66
CA THR A 42 23.59 -3.05 -18.31
C THR A 42 23.70 -3.30 -16.81
N THR A 43 23.39 -2.31 -15.97
CA THR A 43 23.52 -2.42 -14.51
C THR A 43 22.21 -2.14 -13.80
N PHE A 44 21.98 -2.92 -12.74
CA PHE A 44 20.92 -2.72 -11.76
C PHE A 44 21.56 -2.74 -10.37
N ASP A 45 21.56 -1.59 -9.72
CA ASP A 45 22.17 -1.36 -8.41
C ASP A 45 21.11 -0.81 -7.44
N PRO A 46 20.47 -1.69 -6.64
CA PRO A 46 19.52 -1.25 -5.63
C PRO A 46 20.26 -0.69 -4.40
N GLY A 47 19.83 0.48 -3.95
CA GLY A 47 20.30 1.08 -2.70
C GLY A 47 19.84 0.34 -1.45
N VAL A 48 20.20 0.89 -0.29
CA VAL A 48 19.72 0.39 1.00
C VAL A 48 18.26 0.84 1.21
N ALA A 49 17.40 -0.07 1.66
CA ALA A 49 16.02 0.26 2.00
C ALA A 49 15.97 1.26 3.17
N VAL A 50 15.19 2.33 3.00
CA VAL A 50 14.97 3.37 4.01
C VAL A 50 13.50 3.41 4.43
N PRO A 51 13.21 3.54 5.73
CA PRO A 51 11.83 3.70 6.21
C PRO A 51 11.31 5.10 5.84
N LEU A 52 10.04 5.18 5.46
CA LEU A 52 9.35 6.45 5.20
C LEU A 52 8.39 6.80 6.34
N PHE A 53 7.44 5.92 6.63
CA PHE A 53 6.41 6.12 7.66
C PHE A 53 5.66 4.80 7.95
N GLU A 54 5.02 4.70 9.11
CA GLU A 54 4.15 3.57 9.46
C GLU A 54 2.87 3.57 8.61
N THR A 55 2.40 2.38 8.22
CA THR A 55 1.10 2.20 7.58
C THR A 55 0.15 1.46 8.52
N ASN A 56 -1.15 1.55 8.26
CA ASN A 56 -2.17 0.77 8.95
C ASN A 56 -3.01 -0.01 7.92
N VAL A 57 -2.28 -0.73 7.07
CA VAL A 57 -2.83 -1.56 6.02
C VAL A 57 -3.23 -2.93 6.60
N PRO A 58 -4.45 -3.43 6.33
CA PRO A 58 -4.80 -4.78 6.75
C PRO A 58 -4.07 -5.84 5.89
N ASP A 59 -3.59 -6.90 6.54
CA ASP A 59 -2.74 -7.95 5.96
C ASP A 59 -3.30 -8.60 4.68
N PHE A 60 -4.63 -8.69 4.56
CA PHE A 60 -5.32 -9.32 3.43
C PHE A 60 -5.40 -8.44 2.17
N SER A 61 -4.92 -7.20 2.21
CA SER A 61 -5.04 -6.25 1.10
C SER A 61 -3.99 -6.50 0.01
N PHE A 62 -4.38 -6.96 -1.18
CA PHE A 62 -3.45 -7.27 -2.28
C PHE A 62 -2.85 -6.05 -2.99
N SER A 63 -3.54 -4.90 -2.96
CA SER A 63 -3.07 -3.65 -3.54
C SER A 63 -3.43 -2.49 -2.62
N PRO A 64 -2.75 -2.38 -1.46
CA PRO A 64 -3.16 -1.46 -0.42
C PRO A 64 -2.79 -0.01 -0.69
N TYR A 65 -1.91 0.25 -1.65
CA TYR A 65 -1.50 1.60 -1.97
C TYR A 65 -1.19 1.80 -3.45
N ALA A 66 -1.23 3.07 -3.84
CA ALA A 66 -0.73 3.59 -5.10
C ALA A 66 0.22 4.75 -4.84
N VAL A 67 1.23 4.90 -5.71
CA VAL A 67 2.20 6.00 -5.69
C VAL A 67 1.92 6.90 -6.88
N ILE A 68 1.67 8.19 -6.63
CA ILE A 68 1.46 9.18 -7.68
C ILE A 68 2.78 9.81 -8.12
N PRO A 69 2.87 10.42 -9.32
CA PRO A 69 4.14 10.83 -9.93
C PRO A 69 4.95 11.85 -9.12
N ASP A 70 4.29 12.59 -8.22
CA ASP A 70 4.91 13.57 -7.33
C ASP A 70 5.43 12.96 -6.02
N GLY A 71 5.41 11.63 -5.87
CA GLY A 71 5.92 10.90 -4.71
C GLY A 71 4.92 10.79 -3.55
N ARG A 72 3.68 11.26 -3.70
CA ARG A 72 2.65 11.06 -2.68
C ARG A 72 2.04 9.65 -2.78
N PHE A 73 1.48 9.19 -1.66
CA PHE A 73 0.88 7.87 -1.51
C PHE A 73 -0.61 7.98 -1.27
N LEU A 74 -1.41 7.14 -1.94
CA LEU A 74 -2.79 6.84 -1.57
C LEU A 74 -2.79 5.47 -0.91
N ILE A 75 -3.28 5.36 0.34
CA ILE A 75 -3.21 4.13 1.14
C ILE A 75 -4.60 3.78 1.69
N ASN A 76 -5.00 2.53 1.47
CA ASN A 76 -6.18 1.94 2.08
C ASN A 76 -5.85 1.53 3.51
N THR A 77 -6.22 2.38 4.47
CA THR A 77 -6.01 2.14 5.91
C THR A 77 -7.28 1.62 6.57
N VAL A 78 -7.13 0.74 7.56
CA VAL A 78 -8.22 0.48 8.50
C VAL A 78 -8.41 1.74 9.35
N THR A 79 -9.66 2.13 9.59
CA THR A 79 -10.00 3.17 10.56
C THR A 79 -10.70 2.52 11.75
N GLU A 80 -10.67 3.14 12.93
CA GLU A 80 -11.25 2.58 14.17
C GLU A 80 -12.74 2.18 14.03
N ALA A 81 -13.45 2.73 13.04
CA ALA A 81 -14.82 2.36 12.68
C ALA A 81 -14.98 0.93 12.12
N ALA A 82 -13.89 0.21 11.82
CA ALA A 82 -13.89 -1.19 11.39
C ALA A 82 -13.58 -2.17 12.53
N THR A 83 -13.81 -1.75 13.77
CA THR A 83 -13.93 -2.66 14.92
C THR A 83 -15.26 -3.45 14.82
N PRO A 84 -15.42 -4.57 15.55
CA PRO A 84 -16.70 -5.32 15.60
C PRO A 84 -17.93 -4.50 16.04
N ASN A 85 -17.75 -3.22 16.41
CA ASN A 85 -18.78 -2.24 16.71
C ASN A 85 -19.02 -1.23 15.57
N ALA A 86 -18.67 -1.57 14.32
CA ALA A 86 -19.05 -0.79 13.15
C ALA A 86 -20.55 -0.49 13.20
N SER A 87 -20.93 0.77 12.97
CA SER A 87 -22.34 1.17 12.93
C SER A 87 -23.12 0.21 12.03
N PRO A 88 -24.25 -0.35 12.49
CA PRO A 88 -24.98 -1.34 11.73
C PRO A 88 -25.38 -0.75 10.38
N ILE A 89 -25.08 -1.47 9.30
CA ILE A 89 -25.57 -1.11 7.97
C ILE A 89 -27.08 -1.35 7.97
N THR A 90 -27.88 -0.29 7.85
CA THR A 90 -29.33 -0.41 7.70
C THR A 90 -29.65 -0.53 6.21
N VAL A 91 -30.20 -1.69 5.82
CA VAL A 91 -30.70 -1.91 4.46
C VAL A 91 -32.22 -1.74 4.48
N VAL A 92 -32.73 -0.72 3.78
CA VAL A 92 -34.17 -0.53 3.59
C VAL A 92 -34.59 -1.19 2.28
N LEU A 93 -35.32 -2.31 2.39
CA LEU A 93 -35.97 -2.95 1.26
C LEU A 93 -37.36 -2.35 1.07
N ASN A 94 -37.83 -2.27 -0.18
CA ASN A 94 -39.17 -1.78 -0.53
C ASN A 94 -39.45 -0.35 -0.02
N TRP A 95 -38.46 0.54 -0.07
CA TRP A 95 -38.53 1.91 0.48
C TRP A 95 -39.75 2.71 -0.01
N MET A 96 -40.24 2.45 -1.22
CA MET A 96 -41.46 3.08 -1.76
C MET A 96 -42.73 2.74 -0.98
N ALA A 97 -42.82 1.57 -0.36
CA ALA A 97 -43.97 1.19 0.47
C ALA A 97 -44.02 1.96 1.81
N GLY A 98 -42.92 2.59 2.20
CA GLY A 98 -42.81 3.42 3.41
C GLY A 98 -43.14 4.89 3.22
N LEU A 99 -43.35 5.36 1.98
CA LEU A 99 -43.83 6.73 1.74
C LEU A 99 -45.30 6.83 2.16
N LYS A 100 -45.55 7.54 3.27
CA LYS A 100 -46.88 8.02 3.62
C LYS A 100 -47.01 9.47 3.14
N ASN A 101 -48.08 9.75 2.40
CA ASN A 101 -48.54 11.11 2.10
C ASN A 101 -49.19 11.75 3.33
#